data_AF-A0A7J7IC67-F1
#
_entry.id   AF-A0A7J7IC67-F1
#
_cell.length_a   1.000
_cell.length_b   1.000
_cell.length_c   1.000
_cell.angle_alpha   90.00
_cell.angle_beta   90.00
_cell.angle_gamma   90.00
#
_symmetry.space_group_name_H-M   'P 1'
#
loop_
_entity.id
_entity.type
_entity.pdbx_description
1 polymer ?
#
loop_
_entity_poly.entity_id
_entity_poly.type
_entity_poly.pdbx_seq_one_letter_code
_entity_poly.pdbx_strand_id
1 'polypeptide(L)'
;MAIGVNVYNDMGRYGYWGICFIYGTFFALRGLASAGKTYNNSQAVHRGVKFLLSVQNEEGGWGESFESCPSMKYKLLEGNKTNIVQTSWAMLGLIYGGHGERDSTPLHRAAKLLINAKMDDGDFP
;
A
#
# COMPACT_ATOMS: atom_id res chain seq x y z
N MET A 1 12.59 3.81 5.63
CA MET A 1 12.34 2.66 6.53
C MET A 1 10.84 2.45 6.59
N ALA A 2 10.32 1.56 5.76
CA ALA A 2 8.93 1.15 5.81
C ALA A 2 8.78 0.15 6.97
N ILE A 3 7.71 0.30 7.74
CA ILE A 3 7.43 -0.50 8.93
C ILE A 3 6.92 -1.85 8.45
N GLY A 4 7.83 -2.82 8.33
CA GLY A 4 7.47 -4.22 8.10
C GLY A 4 6.84 -4.78 9.37
N VAL A 5 5.59 -5.24 9.27
CA VAL A 5 4.91 -5.94 10.37
C VAL A 5 5.46 -7.37 10.40
N ASN A 6 6.55 -7.57 11.13
CA ASN A 6 7.10 -8.90 11.40
C ASN A 6 6.29 -9.55 12.54
N VAL A 7 5.51 -10.59 12.23
CA VAL A 7 4.88 -11.42 13.26
C VAL A 7 5.77 -12.64 13.46
N TYR A 8 6.53 -12.68 14.55
CA TYR A 8 7.25 -13.89 14.98
C TYR A 8 6.24 -14.91 15.49
N ASN A 9 6.20 -16.10 14.90
CA ASN A 9 5.59 -17.28 15.51
C ASN A 9 6.71 -18.25 15.88
N ASP A 10 6.65 -18.82 17.09
CA ASP A 10 7.65 -19.65 17.78
C ASP A 10 8.04 -20.99 17.10
N MET A 11 7.94 -21.10 15.77
CA MET A 11 8.34 -22.28 15.00
C MET A 11 9.06 -21.90 13.71
N GLY A 12 10.16 -21.14 13.81
CA GLY A 12 11.23 -21.12 12.79
C GLY A 12 10.88 -20.83 11.33
N ARG A 13 9.71 -20.23 11.03
CA ARG A 13 9.29 -19.87 9.66
C ARG A 13 8.69 -18.47 9.64
N TYR A 14 9.13 -17.65 8.70
CA TYR A 14 8.54 -16.33 8.43
C TYR A 14 7.14 -16.50 7.84
N GLY A 15 6.11 -16.08 8.58
CA GLY A 15 4.75 -15.95 8.06
C GLY A 15 4.57 -14.55 7.47
N TYR A 16 4.40 -14.46 6.15
CA TYR A 16 4.01 -13.21 5.50
C TYR A 16 2.48 -13.22 5.31
N TRP A 17 1.77 -12.32 6.02
CA TRP A 17 0.31 -12.18 5.91
C TRP A 17 -0.12 -11.34 4.68
N GLY A 18 0.85 -10.79 3.95
CA GLY A 18 0.70 -10.03 2.71
C GLY A 18 2.07 -9.68 2.13
N ILE A 19 2.13 -9.39 0.83
CA ILE A 19 3.35 -8.90 0.16
C ILE A 19 3.46 -7.39 0.41
N CYS A 20 4.63 -6.96 0.89
CA CYS A 20 4.83 -6.76 2.32
C CYS A 20 4.76 -5.28 2.72
N PHE A 21 5.45 -4.41 2.00
CA PHE A 21 5.58 -3.02 2.41
C PHE A 21 4.32 -2.22 2.14
N ILE A 22 3.64 -2.45 1.01
CA ILE A 22 2.35 -1.79 0.73
C ILE A 22 1.31 -2.23 1.76
N TYR A 23 1.19 -3.54 1.96
CA TYR A 23 0.28 -4.14 2.94
C TYR A 23 0.55 -3.63 4.36
N GLY A 24 1.80 -3.69 4.81
CA GLY A 24 2.21 -3.25 6.14
C GLY A 24 2.00 -1.74 6.35
N THR A 25 2.28 -0.93 5.33
CA THR A 25 2.05 0.53 5.39
C THR A 25 0.57 0.85 5.48
N PHE A 26 -0.30 0.15 4.74
CA PHE A 26 -1.75 0.30 4.85
C PHE A 26 -2.24 0.05 6.29
N PHE A 27 -1.88 -1.09 6.88
CA PHE A 27 -2.30 -1.41 8.26
C PHE A 27 -1.71 -0.45 9.29
N ALA A 28 -0.46 -0.03 9.12
CA ALA A 28 0.16 0.95 10.01
C ALA A 28 -0.55 2.31 9.95
N LEU A 29 -0.86 2.81 8.76
CA LEU A 29 -1.60 4.07 8.58
C LEU A 29 -3.01 3.97 9.17
N ARG A 30 -3.70 2.85 8.95
CA ARG A 30 -5.01 2.59 9.57
C ARG A 30 -4.94 2.59 11.10
N GLY A 31 -3.97 1.87 11.68
CA GLY A 31 -3.79 1.81 13.14
C GLY A 31 -3.44 3.17 13.75
N LEU A 32 -2.56 3.93 13.09
CA LEU A 32 -2.22 5.30 13.48
C LEU A 32 -3.45 6.22 13.42
N ALA A 33 -4.24 6.14 12.36
CA ALA A 33 -5.49 6.90 12.23
C ALA A 33 -6.46 6.58 13.38
N SER A 34 -6.64 5.30 13.72
CA SER A 34 -7.46 4.88 14.86
C SER A 34 -6.95 5.41 16.21
N ALA A 35 -5.65 5.67 16.33
CA ALA A 35 -5.04 6.30 17.50
C ALA A 35 -5.06 7.83 17.47
N GLY A 36 -5.84 8.45 16.58
CA GLY A 36 -5.94 9.90 16.42
C GLY A 36 -4.70 10.55 15.80
N LYS A 37 -3.81 9.76 15.18
CA LYS A 37 -2.66 10.29 14.45
C LYS A 37 -3.08 10.66 13.04
N THR A 38 -2.75 11.87 12.64
CA THR A 38 -3.08 12.46 11.34
C THR A 38 -1.82 12.87 10.61
N TYR A 39 -1.96 13.25 9.35
CA TYR A 39 -0.86 13.78 8.55
C TYR A 39 -0.17 14.98 9.21
N ASN A 40 -0.94 15.85 9.88
CA ASN A 40 -0.44 17.09 10.46
C ASN A 40 0.24 16.89 11.84
N ASN A 41 -0.09 15.82 12.57
CA ASN A 41 0.39 15.61 13.94
C ASN A 41 1.35 14.41 14.09
N SER A 42 1.63 13.68 13.01
CA SER A 42 2.43 12.46 13.07
C SER A 42 3.39 12.34 11.89
N GLN A 43 4.69 12.40 12.19
CA GLN A 43 5.74 12.13 11.21
C GLN A 43 5.66 10.70 10.65
N ALA A 44 5.16 9.74 11.44
CA ALA A 44 5.00 8.36 10.98
C ALA A 44 3.95 8.27 9.87
N VAL A 45 2.82 8.97 10.01
CA VAL A 45 1.79 9.07 8.97
C VAL A 45 2.38 9.72 7.72
N HIS A 46 3.09 10.84 7.88
CA HIS A 46 3.75 11.53 6.76
C HIS A 46 4.72 10.61 6.01
N ARG A 47 5.54 9.82 6.72
CA ARG A 47 6.47 8.88 6.09
C ARG A 47 5.76 7.74 5.36
N GLY A 48 4.68 7.21 5.92
CA GLY A 48 3.88 6.16 5.27
C GLY A 48 3.22 6.64 4.00
N VAL A 49 2.57 7.81 4.05
CA VAL A 49 1.96 8.45 2.86
C VAL A 49 3.02 8.75 1.80
N LYS A 50 4.15 9.35 2.19
CA LYS A 50 5.26 9.65 1.27
C LYS A 50 5.80 8.38 0.60
N PHE A 51 5.93 7.29 1.35
CA PHE A 51 6.34 6.01 0.78
C PHE A 51 5.38 5.53 -0.29
N LEU A 52 4.07 5.45 0.01
CA LEU A 52 3.06 5.01 -0.96
C LEU A 52 3.10 5.88 -2.22
N LEU A 53 3.15 7.20 -2.08
CA LEU A 53 3.24 8.12 -3.23
C LEU A 53 4.51 7.90 -4.06
N SER A 54 5.65 7.62 -3.41
CA SER A 54 6.92 7.42 -4.11
C SER A 54 7.00 6.14 -4.93
N VAL A 55 6.10 5.18 -4.68
CA VAL A 55 6.06 3.89 -5.36
C VAL A 55 4.81 3.67 -6.21
N GLN A 56 4.00 4.72 -6.42
CA GLN A 56 2.94 4.68 -7.42
C GLN A 56 3.55 4.65 -8.82
N ASN A 57 3.09 3.75 -9.68
CA ASN A 57 3.61 3.65 -11.04
C ASN A 57 2.98 4.69 -12.00
N GLU A 58 3.42 4.68 -13.26
CA GLU A 58 2.94 5.60 -14.30
C GLU A 58 1.46 5.38 -14.66
N GLU A 59 0.97 4.15 -14.54
CA GLU A 59 -0.44 3.82 -14.74
C GLU A 59 -1.32 4.39 -13.62
N GLY A 60 -0.75 4.63 -12.43
CA GLY A 60 -1.45 5.11 -11.24
C GLY A 60 -1.75 4.01 -10.20
N GLY A 61 -1.19 2.83 -10.38
CA GLY A 61 -1.34 1.67 -9.53
C GLY A 61 -0.10 1.39 -8.69
N TRP A 62 -0.16 0.28 -7.97
CA TRP A 62 0.95 -0.24 -7.18
C TRP A 62 1.18 -1.71 -7.46
N GLY A 63 2.45 -2.11 -7.43
CA GLY A 63 2.88 -3.48 -7.65
C GLY A 63 4.19 -3.77 -6.92
N GLU A 64 4.13 -4.64 -5.92
CA GLU A 64 5.26 -5.13 -5.14
C GLU A 64 5.49 -6.61 -5.42
N SER A 65 6.73 -6.96 -5.74
CA SER A 65 7.16 -8.33 -5.95
C SER A 65 7.22 -9.10 -4.64
N PHE A 66 6.88 -10.40 -4.68
CA PHE A 66 7.03 -11.33 -3.55
C PHE A 66 8.48 -11.36 -3.02
N GLU A 67 9.47 -11.13 -3.88
CA GLU A 67 10.89 -11.07 -3.48
C GLU A 67 11.19 -9.97 -2.45
N SER A 68 10.30 -8.99 -2.29
CA SER A 68 10.43 -7.95 -1.27
C SER A 68 10.43 -8.52 0.15
N CYS A 69 9.69 -9.61 0.36
CA CYS A 69 9.55 -10.31 1.63
C CYS A 69 10.88 -10.92 2.13
N PRO A 70 11.53 -11.84 1.38
CA PRO A 70 12.79 -12.47 1.82
C PRO A 70 13.98 -11.51 1.76
N SER A 71 13.97 -10.52 0.85
CA SER A 71 15.08 -9.56 0.72
C SER A 71 15.01 -8.39 1.70
N MET A 72 13.90 -8.24 2.43
CA MET A 72 13.63 -7.11 3.34
C MET A 72 13.84 -5.74 2.68
N LYS A 73 13.65 -5.66 1.37
CA LYS A 73 13.80 -4.46 0.55
C LYS A 73 12.62 -4.35 -0.37
N TYR A 74 12.06 -3.15 -0.52
CA TYR A 74 10.98 -2.95 -1.46
C TYR A 74 11.48 -3.23 -2.88
N LYS A 75 10.83 -4.16 -3.57
CA LYS A 75 11.07 -4.47 -4.98
C LYS A 75 9.77 -4.32 -5.74
N LEU A 76 9.83 -3.55 -6.82
CA LEU A 76 8.71 -3.42 -7.73
C LEU A 76 8.38 -4.77 -8.36
N LEU A 77 7.09 -4.96 -8.67
CA LEU A 77 6.66 -6.05 -9.52
C LEU A 77 7.36 -5.94 -10.89
N GLU A 78 7.65 -7.07 -11.53
CA GLU A 78 8.38 -7.09 -12.80
C GLU A 78 7.71 -6.18 -13.84
N GLY A 79 8.52 -5.32 -14.48
CA GLY A 79 8.02 -4.32 -15.44
C GLY A 79 7.25 -3.16 -14.79
N ASN A 80 7.34 -2.97 -13.47
CA ASN A 80 6.59 -1.96 -12.71
C ASN A 80 5.06 -2.09 -12.88
N LYS A 81 4.59 -3.33 -13.11
CA LYS A 81 3.18 -3.64 -13.37
C LYS A 81 2.30 -3.32 -12.17
N THR A 82 1.07 -2.93 -12.46
CA THR A 82 0.01 -2.76 -11.47
C THR A 82 -0.50 -4.12 -10.97
N ASN A 83 -0.74 -4.23 -9.66
CA ASN A 83 -1.54 -5.28 -9.06
C ASN A 83 -2.79 -4.66 -8.41
N ILE A 84 -3.98 -5.17 -8.74
CA ILE A 84 -5.27 -4.58 -8.33
C ILE A 84 -5.48 -4.63 -6.82
N VAL A 85 -5.12 -5.74 -6.17
CA VAL A 85 -5.24 -5.89 -4.71
C VAL A 85 -4.29 -4.94 -3.98
N GLN A 86 -3.03 -4.86 -4.40
CA GLN A 86 -2.06 -3.96 -3.79
C GLN A 86 -2.39 -2.48 -4.06
N THR A 87 -2.94 -2.17 -5.24
CA THR A 87 -3.48 -0.84 -5.56
C THR A 87 -4.62 -0.47 -4.62
N SER A 88 -5.52 -1.41 -4.32
CA SER A 88 -6.61 -1.20 -3.36
C SER A 88 -6.07 -0.92 -1.95
N TRP A 89 -5.07 -1.67 -1.49
CA TRP A 89 -4.44 -1.42 -0.18
C TRP A 89 -3.73 -0.07 -0.12
N ALA A 90 -2.96 0.30 -1.15
CA ALA A 90 -2.29 1.58 -1.22
C ALA A 90 -3.29 2.75 -1.21
N MET A 91 -4.39 2.63 -1.97
CA MET A 91 -5.47 3.60 -2.00
C MET A 91 -6.10 3.79 -0.61
N LEU A 92 -6.43 2.69 0.08
CA LEU A 92 -6.94 2.74 1.46
C LEU A 92 -5.92 3.36 2.42
N GLY A 93 -4.63 3.01 2.29
CA GLY A 93 -3.55 3.60 3.09
C GLY A 93 -3.47 5.12 2.93
N LEU A 94 -3.56 5.63 1.70
CA LEU A 94 -3.59 7.07 1.41
C LEU A 94 -4.84 7.75 1.99
N ILE A 95 -6.01 7.09 1.94
CA ILE A 95 -7.25 7.59 2.57
C ILE A 95 -7.08 7.69 4.09
N TYR A 96 -6.64 6.62 4.77
CA TYR A 96 -6.40 6.64 6.21
C TYR A 96 -5.28 7.60 6.62
N GLY A 97 -4.30 7.82 5.75
CA GLY A 97 -3.25 8.82 5.93
C GLY A 97 -3.72 10.26 5.75
N GLY A 98 -4.99 10.49 5.40
CA GLY A 98 -5.57 11.82 5.17
C GLY A 98 -5.05 12.50 3.90
N HIS A 99 -4.52 11.74 2.94
CA HIS A 99 -3.94 12.33 1.73
C HIS A 99 -5.01 12.87 0.78
N GLY A 100 -6.21 12.28 0.74
CA GLY A 100 -7.27 12.68 -0.17
C GLY A 100 -7.78 14.11 0.01
N GLU A 101 -7.71 14.66 1.22
CA GLU A 101 -8.05 16.07 1.50
C GLU A 101 -6.99 17.06 0.99
N ARG A 102 -5.78 16.55 0.69
CA ARG A 102 -4.63 17.36 0.25
C ARG A 102 -4.46 17.32 -1.26
N ASP A 103 -4.44 16.10 -1.80
CA ASP A 103 -4.37 15.85 -3.23
C ASP A 103 -5.10 14.54 -3.54
N SER A 104 -6.20 14.65 -4.28
CA SER A 104 -7.00 13.52 -4.71
C SER A 104 -6.47 12.87 -6.00
N THR A 105 -5.51 13.48 -6.69
CA THR A 105 -4.99 13.01 -7.98
C THR A 105 -4.44 11.58 -7.92
N PRO A 106 -3.61 11.19 -6.92
CA PRO A 106 -3.13 9.81 -6.82
C PRO A 106 -4.27 8.81 -6.61
N LEU A 107 -5.29 9.18 -5.84
CA LEU A 107 -6.47 8.36 -5.56
C LEU A 107 -7.35 8.21 -6.81
N HIS A 108 -7.56 9.28 -7.58
CA HIS A 108 -8.33 9.23 -8.83
C HIS A 108 -7.67 8.34 -9.87
N ARG A 109 -6.34 8.39 -9.99
CA ARG A 109 -5.59 7.52 -10.89
C ARG A 109 -5.75 6.05 -10.52
N ALA A 110 -5.64 5.71 -9.24
CA ALA A 110 -5.93 4.36 -8.75
C ALA A 110 -7.39 3.95 -8.97
N ALA A 111 -8.35 4.81 -8.63
CA ALA A 111 -9.77 4.54 -8.82
C ALA A 111 -10.09 4.23 -10.28
N LYS A 112 -9.52 4.98 -11.23
CA LYS A 112 -9.66 4.72 -12.67
C LYS A 112 -9.18 3.32 -13.04
N LEU A 113 -8.03 2.88 -12.52
CA LEU A 113 -7.51 1.53 -12.78
C LEU A 113 -8.44 0.45 -12.21
N LEU A 114 -8.91 0.62 -10.98
CA LEU A 114 -9.82 -0.34 -10.35
C LEU A 114 -11.15 -0.42 -11.10
N ILE A 115 -11.74 0.70 -11.48
CA ILE A 115 -12.99 0.73 -12.25
C ILE A 115 -12.80 0.03 -13.61
N ASN A 116 -11.67 0.28 -14.28
CA ASN A 116 -11.39 -0.31 -15.60
C ASN A 116 -10.97 -1.79 -15.53
N ALA A 117 -10.52 -2.27 -14.36
CA ALA A 117 -10.17 -3.67 -14.15
C ALA A 117 -11.39 -4.54 -13.80
N LYS A 118 -12.53 -3.93 -13.48
CA LYS A 118 -13.77 -4.65 -13.20
C LYS A 118 -14.27 -5.36 -14.47
N MET A 119 -14.55 -6.66 -14.36
CA MET A 119 -15.12 -7.48 -15.42
C MET A 119 -16.64 -7.30 -15.54
N ASP A 120 -17.26 -7.80 -16.60
CA ASP A 120 -18.69 -7.62 -16.89
C ASP A 120 -19.61 -8.20 -15.80
N ASP A 121 -19.19 -9.29 -15.16
CA ASP A 121 -19.88 -9.92 -14.01
C ASP A 121 -19.62 -9.18 -12.68
N GLY A 122 -18.72 -8.20 -12.71
CA GLY A 122 -18.33 -7.37 -11.59
C GLY A 122 -17.17 -7.90 -10.73
N ASP A 123 -16.54 -9.00 -11.12
CA ASP A 123 -15.32 -9.52 -10.50
C ASP A 123 -14.06 -8.81 -11.04
N PHE A 124 -12.88 -9.19 -10.58
CA PHE A 124 -11.58 -8.66 -11.00
C PHE A 124 -10.66 -9.79 -11.54
N PRO A 125 -9.77 -9.47 -12.51
CA PRO A 125 -8.86 -10.45 -13.11
C PRO A 125 -7.74 -10.93 -12.18
#